data_AF-A0A3C0MVC3-F1
#
_entry.id   AF-A0A3C0MVC3-F1
#
_cell.length_a   1.000
_cell.length_b   1.000
_cell.length_c   1.000
_cell.angle_alpha   90.00
_cell.angle_beta   90.00
_cell.angle_gamma   90.00
#
_symmetry.space_group_name_H-M   'P 1'
#
loop_
_entity.id
_entity.type
_entity.pdbx_description
1 polymer ?
#
loop_
_entity_poly.entity_id
_entity_poly.type
_entity_poly.pdbx_seq_one_letter_code
_entity_poly.pdbx_strand_id
1 'polypeptide(L)'
;MPSSDKKKKDNDIFRGSYRIIDANLNRAKEGLRVCEDICRFNLKDARLSAELSRMRHDLTLISKRSRLDQYMLFENRDAGDDIGRSFSLGPKRKSFKGIFLANSQRVKEALRGLEEFFKVFDNEASKKIQKLRFKFYAFEKRSVQRFPSLLGPR
;
A
#
# COMPACT_ATOMS: atom_id res chain seq x y z
N MET A 1 24.65 6.81 32.25
CA MET A 1 23.96 7.61 31.20
C MET A 1 24.25 6.95 29.84
N PRO A 2 23.27 6.78 28.93
CA PRO A 2 23.56 6.26 27.60
C PRO A 2 24.48 7.24 26.84
N SER A 3 25.50 6.73 26.15
CA SER A 3 26.41 7.51 25.31
C SER A 3 25.66 8.25 24.19
N SER A 4 26.19 9.41 23.76
CA SER A 4 25.64 10.25 22.68
C SER A 4 25.34 9.45 21.40
N ASP A 5 26.18 8.46 21.10
CA ASP A 5 26.05 7.63 19.90
C ASP A 5 24.87 6.67 19.97
N LYS A 6 24.53 6.15 21.17
CA LYS A 6 23.37 5.28 21.35
C LYS A 6 22.07 6.04 21.15
N LYS A 7 21.97 7.25 21.74
CA LYS A 7 20.78 8.12 21.56
C LYS A 7 20.58 8.53 20.10
N LYS A 8 21.66 8.80 19.36
CA LYS A 8 21.59 9.12 17.93
C LYS A 8 21.05 7.95 17.13
N LYS A 9 21.59 6.73 17.36
CA LYS A 9 21.15 5.50 16.69
C LYS A 9 19.68 5.18 16.94
N ASP A 10 19.21 5.35 18.17
CA ASP A 10 17.80 5.11 18.53
C ASP A 10 16.86 6.08 17.79
N ASN A 11 17.26 7.34 17.64
CA ASN A 11 16.50 8.35 16.88
C ASN A 11 16.48 8.05 15.36
N ASP A 12 17.59 7.55 14.81
CA ASP A 12 17.67 7.17 13.40
C ASP A 12 16.76 5.97 13.09
N ILE A 13 16.72 4.97 13.96
CA ILE A 13 15.80 3.82 13.85
C ILE A 13 14.33 4.29 13.91
N PHE A 14 14.03 5.20 14.83
CA PHE A 14 12.70 5.76 14.97
C PHE A 14 12.26 6.50 13.70
N ARG A 15 13.11 7.38 13.15
CA ARG A 15 12.88 8.06 11.86
C ARG A 15 12.73 7.08 10.69
N GLY A 16 13.56 6.03 10.65
CA GLY A 16 13.48 4.96 9.65
C GLY A 16 12.10 4.27 9.65
N SER A 17 11.49 4.11 10.83
CA SER A 17 10.14 3.52 10.95
C SER A 17 9.07 4.38 10.27
N TYR A 18 9.17 5.71 10.37
CA TYR A 18 8.26 6.63 9.66
C TYR A 18 8.43 6.57 8.14
N ARG A 19 9.68 6.45 7.64
CA ARG A 19 9.95 6.25 6.20
C ARG A 19 9.30 4.97 5.69
N ILE A 20 9.41 3.89 6.45
CA ILE A 20 8.80 2.60 6.08
C ILE A 20 7.28 2.71 6.03
N ILE A 21 6.67 3.42 6.99
CA ILE A 21 5.22 3.64 6.99
C ILE A 21 4.78 4.47 5.77
N ASP A 22 5.45 5.61 5.50
CA ASP A 22 5.10 6.46 4.35
C ASP A 22 5.25 5.69 3.02
N ALA A 23 6.36 4.96 2.84
CA ALA A 23 6.59 4.13 1.66
C ALA A 23 5.49 3.08 1.45
N ASN A 24 5.07 2.37 2.51
CA ASN A 24 3.99 1.39 2.40
C ASN A 24 2.61 2.04 2.20
N LEU A 25 2.33 3.19 2.81
CA LEU A 25 1.11 3.96 2.52
C LEU A 25 1.04 4.34 1.05
N ASN A 26 2.16 4.79 0.47
CA ASN A 26 2.24 5.14 -0.94
C ASN A 26 2.05 3.91 -1.84
N ARG A 27 2.81 2.83 -1.61
CA ARG A 27 2.71 1.58 -2.38
C ARG A 27 1.29 0.99 -2.36
N ALA A 28 0.62 1.00 -1.21
CA ALA A 28 -0.77 0.56 -1.09
C ALA A 28 -1.72 1.47 -1.88
N LYS A 29 -1.60 2.80 -1.76
CA LYS A 29 -2.46 3.76 -2.47
C LYS A 29 -2.30 3.67 -3.99
N GLU A 30 -1.06 3.56 -4.48
CA GLU A 30 -0.76 3.43 -5.91
C GLU A 30 -1.24 2.09 -6.46
N GLY A 31 -0.98 0.98 -5.76
CA GLY A 31 -1.48 -0.33 -6.18
C GLY A 31 -3.01 -0.37 -6.25
N LEU A 32 -3.69 0.23 -5.26
CA LEU A 32 -5.16 0.38 -5.27
C LEU A 32 -5.64 1.26 -6.44
N ARG A 33 -4.93 2.36 -6.75
CA ARG A 33 -5.26 3.26 -7.87
C ARG A 33 -5.18 2.53 -9.21
N VAL A 34 -4.12 1.75 -9.43
CA VAL A 34 -3.96 0.96 -10.66
C VAL A 34 -5.09 -0.07 -10.80
N CYS A 35 -5.41 -0.80 -9.72
CA CYS A 35 -6.54 -1.73 -9.74
C CYS A 35 -7.86 -1.01 -10.02
N GLU A 36 -8.05 0.20 -9.47
CA GLU A 36 -9.26 1.01 -9.64
C GLU A 36 -9.43 1.44 -11.10
N ASP A 37 -8.36 1.87 -11.75
CA ASP A 37 -8.37 2.25 -13.17
C ASP A 37 -8.66 1.06 -14.07
N ILE A 38 -8.10 -0.12 -13.78
CA ILE A 38 -8.43 -1.34 -14.53
C ILE A 38 -9.92 -1.67 -14.38
N CYS A 39 -10.47 -1.61 -13.16
CA CYS A 39 -11.89 -1.83 -12.94
C CYS A 39 -12.75 -0.79 -13.66
N ARG A 40 -12.34 0.48 -13.65
CA ARG A 40 -13.08 1.60 -14.25
C ARG A 40 -13.06 1.57 -15.77
N PHE A 41 -11.89 1.43 -16.37
CA PHE A 41 -11.70 1.68 -17.80
C PHE A 41 -11.65 0.38 -18.62
N ASN A 42 -11.03 -0.68 -18.10
CA ASN A 42 -10.96 -1.96 -18.81
C ASN A 42 -12.20 -2.83 -18.55
N LEU A 43 -12.60 -2.99 -17.28
CA LEU A 43 -13.76 -3.82 -16.93
C LEU A 43 -15.08 -3.05 -17.00
N LYS A 44 -15.04 -1.71 -17.00
CA LYS A 44 -16.22 -0.83 -16.93
C LYS A 44 -17.17 -1.19 -15.77
N ASP A 45 -16.60 -1.67 -14.66
CA ASP A 45 -17.34 -2.07 -13.46
C ASP A 45 -17.28 -0.95 -12.41
N ALA A 46 -18.33 -0.12 -12.40
CA ALA A 46 -18.45 1.00 -11.47
C ALA A 46 -18.50 0.56 -10.00
N ARG A 47 -19.01 -0.64 -9.70
CA ARG A 47 -19.12 -1.14 -8.32
C ARG A 47 -17.74 -1.50 -7.78
N LEU A 48 -16.94 -2.22 -8.55
CA LEU A 48 -15.56 -2.56 -8.17
C LEU A 48 -14.68 -1.32 -8.06
N SER A 49 -14.80 -0.38 -9.02
CA SER A 49 -14.09 0.89 -8.98
C SER A 49 -14.42 1.70 -7.71
N ALA A 50 -15.70 1.81 -7.36
CA ALA A 50 -16.12 2.51 -6.16
C ALA A 50 -15.64 1.83 -4.86
N GLU A 51 -15.58 0.50 -4.83
CA GLU A 51 -15.06 -0.23 -3.67
C GLU A 51 -13.57 0.04 -3.44
N LEU A 52 -12.76 0.03 -4.51
CA LEU A 52 -11.33 0.38 -4.44
C LEU A 52 -11.09 1.84 -4.03
N SER A 53 -11.88 2.76 -4.57
CA SER A 53 -11.85 4.17 -4.17
C SER A 53 -12.14 4.33 -2.67
N ARG A 54 -13.16 3.63 -2.14
CA ARG A 54 -13.44 3.58 -0.70
C ARG A 54 -12.28 3.01 0.11
N MET A 55 -11.66 1.91 -0.32
CA MET A 55 -10.51 1.34 0.38
C MET A 55 -9.31 2.32 0.44
N ARG A 56 -9.06 3.08 -0.63
CA ARG A 56 -8.03 4.14 -0.65
C ARG A 56 -8.35 5.26 0.35
N HIS A 57 -9.61 5.67 0.40
CA HIS A 57 -10.08 6.67 1.35
C HIS A 57 -9.96 6.16 2.80
N ASP A 58 -10.43 4.93 3.07
CA ASP A 58 -10.32 4.26 4.36
C ASP A 58 -8.87 4.24 4.85
N LEU A 59 -7.93 3.85 3.99
CA LEU A 59 -6.49 3.83 4.33
C LEU A 59 -5.97 5.23 4.69
N THR A 60 -6.38 6.25 3.93
CA THR A 60 -6.00 7.65 4.20
C THR A 60 -6.55 8.13 5.53
N LEU A 61 -7.81 7.82 5.84
CA LEU A 61 -8.43 8.17 7.12
C LEU A 61 -7.77 7.45 8.29
N ILE A 62 -7.45 6.17 8.15
CA ILE A 62 -6.75 5.39 9.18
C ILE A 62 -5.41 6.05 9.51
N SER A 63 -4.61 6.38 8.50
CA SER A 63 -3.31 7.04 8.70
C SER A 63 -3.47 8.41 9.37
N LYS A 64 -4.37 9.28 8.87
CA LYS A 64 -4.58 10.62 9.40
C LYS A 64 -5.13 10.64 10.84
N ARG A 65 -5.92 9.65 11.22
CA ARG A 65 -6.54 9.54 12.55
C ARG A 65 -5.77 8.65 13.51
N SER A 66 -4.62 8.11 13.08
CA SER A 66 -3.76 7.31 13.93
C SER A 66 -2.95 8.18 14.89
N ARG A 67 -2.31 7.55 15.87
CA ARG A 67 -1.37 8.21 16.79
C ARG A 67 0.01 8.51 16.16
N LEU A 68 0.18 8.32 14.86
CA LEU A 68 1.41 8.70 14.17
C LEU A 68 1.57 10.22 14.17
N ASP A 69 2.80 10.65 14.42
CA ASP A 69 3.19 12.04 14.20
C ASP A 69 3.17 12.34 12.68
N GLN A 70 2.19 13.15 12.27
CA GLN A 70 1.99 13.50 10.87
C GLN A 70 3.10 14.41 10.33
N TYR A 71 3.71 15.22 11.21
CA TYR A 71 4.85 16.05 10.84
C TYR A 71 6.06 15.17 10.54
N MET A 72 6.30 14.15 11.37
CA MET A 72 7.38 13.18 11.11
C MET A 72 7.16 12.37 9.83
N LEU A 73 5.92 12.01 9.49
CA LEU A 73 5.61 11.40 8.18
C LEU A 73 5.94 12.34 7.01
N PHE A 74 5.65 13.63 7.15
CA PHE A 74 5.93 14.63 6.13
C PHE A 74 7.44 14.89 5.98
N GLU A 75 8.14 15.13 7.09
CA GLU A 75 9.59 15.37 7.08
C GLU A 75 10.40 14.18 6.55
N ASN A 76 9.93 12.97 6.83
CA ASN A 76 10.60 11.74 6.39
C ASN A 76 10.04 11.22 5.06
N ARG A 77 9.21 12.00 4.36
CA ARG A 77 8.80 11.66 3.01
C ARG A 77 10.01 11.74 2.09
N ASP A 78 10.50 10.58 1.70
CA ASP A 78 11.63 10.48 0.79
C ASP A 78 11.12 10.20 -0.62
N ALA A 79 11.18 11.22 -1.48
CA ALA A 79 10.89 11.09 -2.91
C ALA A 79 12.13 10.65 -3.72
N GLY A 80 13.33 10.75 -3.12
CA GLY A 80 14.61 10.66 -3.81
C GLY A 80 15.36 9.35 -3.57
N ASP A 81 15.42 8.87 -2.33
CA ASP A 81 16.39 7.87 -1.89
C ASP A 81 15.75 6.53 -1.47
N ASP A 82 14.99 5.90 -2.39
CA ASP A 82 14.67 4.47 -2.22
C ASP A 82 15.95 3.67 -2.55
N ILE A 83 16.65 3.21 -1.50
CA ILE A 83 17.80 2.30 -1.57
C ILE A 83 17.30 0.97 -2.16
N GLY A 84 17.23 0.94 -3.49
CA GLY A 84 16.49 -0.09 -4.23
C GLY A 84 16.08 0.32 -5.64
N ARG A 85 16.44 1.52 -6.12
CA ARG A 85 16.34 1.94 -7.53
C ARG A 85 17.22 1.09 -8.46
N SER A 86 16.85 -0.17 -8.64
CA SER A 86 17.09 -0.86 -9.89
C SER A 86 15.91 -0.52 -10.81
N PHE A 87 16.15 0.34 -11.79
CA PHE A 87 15.22 0.54 -12.91
C PHE A 87 15.28 -0.65 -13.86
N SER A 88 15.05 -1.86 -13.34
CA SER A 88 14.77 -3.00 -14.20
C SER A 88 13.29 -2.93 -14.60
N LEU A 89 13.05 -2.85 -15.91
CA LEU A 89 11.75 -3.17 -16.46
C LEU A 89 11.50 -4.63 -16.11
N GLY A 90 10.81 -4.87 -14.98
CA GLY A 90 10.43 -6.21 -14.56
C GLY A 90 9.69 -6.97 -15.68
N PRO A 91 9.40 -8.26 -15.49
CA PRO A 91 8.89 -9.11 -16.57
C PRO A 91 7.67 -8.47 -17.25
N LYS A 92 7.69 -8.46 -18.60
CA LYS A 92 6.60 -7.94 -19.42
C LYS A 92 5.27 -8.56 -18.96
N ARG A 93 4.30 -7.70 -18.67
CA ARG A 93 2.96 -8.15 -18.27
C ARG A 93 2.18 -8.54 -19.51
N LYS A 94 1.65 -9.76 -19.52
CA LYS A 94 0.95 -10.35 -20.67
C LYS A 94 -0.57 -10.12 -20.65
N SER A 95 -1.12 -9.28 -19.77
CA SER A 95 -2.57 -8.96 -19.76
C SER A 95 -2.90 -7.92 -18.69
N PHE A 96 -4.05 -7.24 -18.84
CA PHE A 96 -4.61 -6.39 -17.79
C PHE A 96 -4.90 -7.18 -16.50
N LYS A 97 -5.31 -8.45 -16.61
CA LYS A 97 -5.45 -9.36 -15.47
C LYS A 97 -4.11 -9.54 -14.74
N GLY A 98 -3.02 -9.71 -15.48
CA GLY A 98 -1.67 -9.80 -14.92
C GLY A 98 -1.23 -8.52 -14.21
N ILE A 99 -1.56 -7.35 -14.78
CA ILE A 99 -1.29 -6.05 -14.14
C ILE A 99 -2.12 -5.90 -12.85
N PHE A 100 -3.40 -6.27 -12.87
CA PHE A 100 -4.28 -6.23 -11.71
C PHE A 100 -3.78 -7.13 -10.58
N LEU A 101 -3.43 -8.38 -10.87
CA LEU A 101 -2.92 -9.33 -9.88
C LEU A 101 -1.58 -8.89 -9.28
N ALA A 102 -0.67 -8.38 -10.12
CA ALA A 102 0.61 -7.88 -9.63
C ALA A 102 0.45 -6.68 -8.68
N ASN A 103 -0.43 -5.74 -9.02
CA ASN A 103 -0.70 -4.59 -8.13
C ASN A 103 -1.50 -5.00 -6.90
N SER A 104 -2.41 -5.97 -7.02
CA SER A 104 -3.11 -6.54 -5.88
C SER A 104 -2.12 -7.17 -4.89
N GLN A 105 -1.12 -7.92 -5.36
CA GLN A 105 -0.07 -8.46 -4.51
C GLN A 105 0.72 -7.36 -3.76
N ARG A 106 1.11 -6.28 -4.46
CA ARG A 106 1.77 -5.12 -3.84
C ARG A 106 0.91 -4.45 -2.78
N VAL A 107 -0.39 -4.30 -3.02
CA VAL A 107 -1.33 -3.76 -2.02
C VAL A 107 -1.35 -4.66 -0.78
N LYS A 108 -1.43 -5.98 -0.96
CA LYS A 108 -1.45 -6.93 0.16
C LYS A 108 -0.17 -6.88 0.99
N GLU A 109 0.98 -6.86 0.34
CA GLU A 109 2.30 -6.73 1.00
C GLU A 109 2.43 -5.39 1.73
N ALA A 110 2.05 -4.29 1.10
CA ALA A 110 2.11 -2.97 1.71
C ALA A 110 1.16 -2.84 2.91
N LEU A 111 -0.07 -3.34 2.81
CA LEU A 111 -1.01 -3.38 3.94
C LEU A 111 -0.51 -4.28 5.07
N ARG A 112 0.17 -5.39 4.76
CA ARG A 112 0.79 -6.27 5.76
C ARG A 112 1.93 -5.56 6.49
N GLY A 113 2.78 -4.83 5.75
CA GLY A 113 3.83 -3.99 6.35
C GLY A 113 3.23 -2.94 7.27
N LEU A 114 2.23 -2.19 6.81
CA LEU A 114 1.53 -1.19 7.62
C LEU A 114 0.92 -1.82 8.89
N GLU A 115 0.27 -2.98 8.78
CA GLU A 115 -0.29 -3.68 9.93
C GLU A 115 0.75 -3.91 11.03
N GLU A 116 1.94 -4.41 10.67
CA GLU A 116 3.01 -4.71 11.63
C GLU A 116 3.64 -3.44 12.21
N PHE A 117 3.95 -2.45 11.38
CA PHE A 117 4.54 -1.20 11.88
C PHE A 117 3.58 -0.43 12.78
N PHE A 118 2.28 -0.38 12.44
CA PHE A 118 1.30 0.29 13.29
C PHE A 118 1.11 -0.40 14.64
N LYS A 119 1.48 -1.68 14.86
CA LYS A 119 1.42 -2.27 16.21
C LYS A 119 2.32 -1.55 17.22
N VAL A 120 3.40 -0.95 16.72
CA VAL A 120 4.34 -0.18 17.55
C VAL A 120 3.77 1.19 17.92
N PHE A 121 3.05 1.84 17.00
CA PHE A 121 2.59 3.23 17.17
C PHE A 121 1.13 3.36 17.61
N ASP A 122 0.26 2.50 17.09
CA ASP A 122 -1.19 2.55 17.27
C ASP A 122 -1.86 1.19 16.96
N ASN A 123 -2.09 0.40 18.01
CA ASN A 123 -2.74 -0.92 17.91
C ASN A 123 -4.15 -0.86 17.33
N GLU A 124 -4.91 0.22 17.54
CA GLU A 124 -6.26 0.34 17.00
C GLU A 124 -6.24 0.63 15.50
N ALA A 125 -5.32 1.49 15.05
CA ALA A 125 -5.07 1.67 13.62
C ALA A 125 -4.52 0.40 12.96
N SER A 126 -3.63 -0.35 13.62
CA SER A 126 -3.16 -1.67 13.16
C SER A 126 -4.32 -2.65 12.91
N LYS A 127 -5.27 -2.77 13.84
CA LYS A 127 -6.48 -3.60 13.68
C LYS A 127 -7.34 -3.14 12.48
N LYS A 128 -7.46 -1.82 12.25
CA LYS A 128 -8.19 -1.29 11.08
C LYS A 128 -7.49 -1.62 9.76
N ILE A 129 -6.16 -1.52 9.72
CA ILE A 129 -5.36 -1.92 8.55
C ILE A 129 -5.50 -3.42 8.27
N GLN A 130 -5.46 -4.24 9.31
CA GLN A 130 -5.69 -5.67 9.20
C GLN A 130 -7.08 -5.97 8.58
N LYS A 131 -8.14 -5.32 9.07
CA LYS A 131 -9.50 -5.45 8.50
C LYS A 131 -9.53 -5.01 7.04
N LEU A 132 -8.87 -3.91 6.69
CA LEU A 132 -8.78 -3.44 5.31
C LEU A 132 -8.04 -4.45 4.41
N ARG A 133 -6.97 -5.08 4.90
CA ARG A 133 -6.24 -6.13 4.19
C ARG A 133 -7.13 -7.35 3.89
N PHE A 134 -7.88 -7.84 4.87
CA PHE A 134 -8.82 -8.94 4.66
C PHE A 134 -9.96 -8.57 3.71
N LYS A 135 -10.49 -7.34 3.81
CA LYS A 135 -11.47 -6.80 2.86
C LYS A 135 -10.90 -6.81 1.43
N PHE A 136 -9.64 -6.42 1.26
CA PHE A 136 -8.96 -6.44 -0.03
C PHE A 136 -8.76 -7.87 -0.56
N TYR A 137 -8.48 -8.87 0.29
CA TYR A 137 -8.38 -10.28 -0.14
C TYR A 137 -9.71 -10.78 -0.71
N ALA A 138 -10.82 -10.49 -0.01
CA ALA A 138 -12.15 -10.86 -0.48
C ALA A 138 -12.51 -10.14 -1.79
N PHE A 139 -12.14 -8.86 -1.90
CA PHE A 139 -12.30 -8.07 -3.11
C PHE A 139 -11.53 -8.66 -4.30
N GLU A 140 -10.24 -8.98 -4.12
CA GLU A 140 -9.40 -9.57 -5.17
C GLU A 140 -10.02 -10.87 -5.70
N LYS A 141 -10.38 -11.79 -4.80
CA LYS A 141 -10.97 -13.09 -5.17
C LYS A 141 -12.22 -12.95 -6.04
N ARG A 142 -13.11 -12.00 -5.71
CA ARG A 142 -14.33 -11.74 -6.51
C ARG A 142 -14.03 -11.01 -7.80
N SER A 143 -13.12 -10.05 -7.78
CA SER A 143 -12.79 -9.20 -8.94
C SER A 143 -12.11 -9.98 -10.06
N VAL A 144 -11.31 -10.99 -9.72
CA VAL A 144 -10.62 -11.85 -10.70
C VAL A 144 -11.59 -12.57 -11.64
N GLN A 145 -12.81 -12.86 -11.17
CA GLN A 145 -13.86 -13.51 -11.97
C GLN A 145 -14.48 -12.58 -13.03
N ARG A 146 -14.22 -11.27 -12.95
CA ARG A 146 -14.73 -10.28 -13.92
C ARG A 146 -13.83 -10.12 -15.13
N PHE A 147 -12.61 -10.65 -15.10
CA PHE A 147 -11.72 -10.61 -16.25
C PHE A 147 -12.15 -11.64 -17.29
N PRO A 148 -12.45 -11.23 -18.53
CA PRO A 148 -12.68 -12.17 -19.63
C PRO A 148 -11.48 -13.10 -19.81
N SER A 149 -11.75 -14.37 -20.10
CA SER A 149 -10.74 -15.38 -20.46
C SER A 149 -9.91 -14.98 -21.70
N LEU A 150 -10.46 -14.08 -22.54
CA LEU A 150 -9.90 -13.64 -23.81
C LEU A 150 -9.03 -12.37 -23.77
N LEU A 151 -8.87 -11.69 -22.63
CA LEU A 151 -8.02 -10.48 -22.53
C LEU A 151 -6.51 -10.82 -22.38
N GLY A 152 -6.01 -11.74 -23.21
CA GLY A 152 -4.60 -11.78 -23.57
C GLY A 152 -4.35 -10.79 -24.72
N PRO A 153 -3.20 -10.10 -24.79
CA PRO A 153 -2.84 -9.32 -25.95
C PRO A 153 -2.79 -10.26 -27.15
N ARG A 154 -3.49 -9.86 -28.23
CA ARG A 154 -3.16 -10.34 -29.57
C ARG A 154 -1.78 -9.81 -29.95
#